data_AF-A0A7W1UEU3-F1
#
_entry.id   AF-A0A7W1UEU3-F1
#
_cell.length_a   1.000
_cell.length_b   1.000
_cell.length_c   1.000
_cell.angle_alpha   90.00
_cell.angle_beta   90.00
_cell.angle_gamma   90.00
#
_symmetry.space_group_name_H-M   'P 1'
#
loop_
_entity.id
_entity.type
_entity.pdbx_description
1 polymer ?
#
loop_
_entity_poly.entity_id
_entity_poly.type
_entity_poly.pdbx_seq_one_letter_code
_entity_poly.pdbx_strand_id
1 'polypeptide(L)' 'MPKGPKAQRRPGDVVGNAILVAKIATGEIKDEEFPNKDSQVTAAEIGKKGGMARAAKLTKKRRIAIAQKAAKKRWSSK' A
#
# COMPACT_ATOMS: atom_id res chain seq x y z
N MET A 1 -11.64 -17.02 2.32
CA MET A 1 -11.29 -17.85 3.50
C MET A 1 -11.72 -17.15 4.78
N PRO A 2 -12.35 -17.87 5.71
CA PRO A 2 -12.66 -17.32 7.03
C PRO A 2 -11.36 -16.94 7.76
N LYS A 3 -11.34 -15.74 8.35
CA LYS A 3 -10.21 -15.22 9.14
C LYS A 3 -10.20 -15.89 10.52
N GLY A 4 -9.03 -15.94 11.17
CA GLY A 4 -8.93 -16.40 12.55
C GLY A 4 -9.56 -15.41 13.56
N PRO A 5 -9.69 -15.81 14.84
CA PRO A 5 -10.37 -15.01 15.89
C PRO A 5 -9.74 -13.63 16.14
N LYS A 6 -8.47 -13.41 15.77
CA LYS A 6 -7.78 -12.11 15.82
C LYS A 6 -7.70 -11.40 14.46
N ALA A 7 -8.63 -11.71 13.54
CA ALA A 7 -8.57 -11.29 12.13
C ALA A 7 -7.28 -11.70 11.38
N GLN A 8 -6.50 -12.61 11.95
CA GLN A 8 -5.28 -13.14 11.35
C GLN A 8 -5.60 -13.82 10.02
N ARG A 9 -4.84 -13.47 8.99
CA ARG A 9 -4.86 -14.21 7.73
C ARG A 9 -4.43 -15.63 8.06
N ARG A 10 -5.29 -16.61 7.78
CA ARG A 10 -4.82 -17.99 7.77
C ARG A 10 -3.76 -18.11 6.68
N PRO A 11 -2.67 -18.86 6.92
CA PRO A 11 -1.74 -19.20 5.85
C PRO A 11 -2.56 -19.75 4.67
N GLY A 12 -2.15 -19.44 3.44
CA GLY A 12 -2.76 -20.02 2.23
C GLY A 12 -2.63 -21.55 2.23
N ASP A 13 -3.08 -22.20 1.15
CA ASP A 13 -3.00 -23.65 0.99
C ASP A 13 -1.63 -24.21 1.41
N VAL A 14 -1.57 -24.79 2.62
CA VAL A 14 -0.34 -25.27 3.24
C VAL A 14 0.20 -26.50 2.50
N VAL A 15 -0.68 -27.26 1.85
CA VAL A 15 -0.31 -28.44 1.06
C VAL A 15 0.31 -27.99 -0.25
N GLY A 16 -0.34 -27.07 -0.97
CA GLY A 16 0.22 -26.46 -2.17
C GLY A 16 1.60 -25.82 -1.92
N ASN A 17 1.77 -25.14 -0.78
CA ASN A 17 3.06 -24.58 -0.39
C ASN A 17 4.11 -25.65 -0.11
N ALA A 18 3.77 -26.77 0.53
CA ALA A 18 4.71 -27.86 0.77
C ALA A 18 5.19 -28.51 -0.53
N ILE A 19 4.28 -28.71 -1.49
CA ILE A 19 4.61 -29.21 -2.83
C ILE A 19 5.50 -28.22 -3.57
N LEU A 20 5.19 -26.93 -3.48
CA LEU A 20 5.98 -25.86 -4.09
C LEU A 20 7.41 -25.84 -3.54
N VAL A 21 7.58 -25.92 -2.22
CA VAL A 21 8.90 -26.00 -1.57
C VAL A 21 9.66 -27.24 -2.04
N ALA A 22 8.99 -28.39 -2.17
CA ALA A 22 9.62 -29.61 -2.68
C ALA A 22 10.12 -29.42 -4.13
N LYS A 23 9.32 -28.80 -5.00
CA LYS A 23 9.71 -28.51 -6.40
C LYS A 23 10.87 -27.52 -6.52
N ILE A 24 10.95 -26.55 -5.62
CA ILE A 24 12.10 -25.63 -5.55
C ILE A 24 13.36 -26.41 -5.12
N ALA A 25 13.24 -27.28 -4.13
CA ALA A 25 14.36 -28.09 -3.65
C ALA A 25 14.86 -29.11 -4.69
N THR A 26 13.99 -29.62 -5.56
CA THR A 26 14.37 -30.51 -6.68
C THR A 26 14.87 -29.74 -7.91
N GLY A 27 14.80 -28.40 -7.91
CA GLY A 27 15.22 -27.56 -9.03
C GLY A 27 14.22 -27.55 -10.20
N GLU A 28 13.02 -28.06 -10.02
CA GLU A 28 11.94 -28.01 -11.02
C GLU A 28 11.39 -26.59 -11.20
N ILE A 29 11.43 -25.76 -10.15
CA ILE A 29 10.96 -24.38 -10.14
C ILE A 29 12.03 -23.48 -9.52
N LYS A 30 12.24 -22.28 -10.10
CA LYS A 30 13.17 -21.28 -9.56
C LYS A 30 12.50 -20.48 -8.44
N ASP A 31 13.26 -20.23 -7.36
CA ASP A 31 12.81 -19.46 -6.19
C ASP A 31 12.60 -17.95 -6.49
N GLU A 32 13.01 -17.49 -7.68
CA GLU A 32 12.90 -16.08 -8.09
C GLU A 32 11.51 -15.68 -8.64
N GLU A 33 10.60 -16.64 -8.86
CA GLU A 33 9.25 -16.34 -9.38
C GLU A 33 8.34 -15.66 -8.35
N PHE A 34 8.78 -15.57 -7.09
CA PHE A 34 8.07 -14.79 -6.09
C PHE A 34 8.50 -13.33 -6.19
N PRO A 35 7.61 -12.41 -6.59
CA PRO A 35 7.91 -10.99 -6.44
C PRO A 35 8.20 -10.76 -4.96
N ASN A 36 9.44 -10.38 -4.67
CA ASN A 36 9.88 -10.01 -3.32
C ASN A 36 8.78 -9.14 -2.72
N LYS A 37 8.27 -9.49 -1.53
CA LYS A 37 7.29 -8.60 -0.87
C LYS A 37 7.88 -7.20 -0.64
N ASP A 38 9.20 -7.10 -0.64
CA ASP A 38 9.97 -5.86 -0.58
C ASP A 38 9.92 -5.02 -1.87
N SER A 39 9.47 -5.59 -3.00
CA SER A 39 9.21 -4.85 -4.24
C SER A 39 7.78 -4.31 -4.31
N GLN A 40 6.92 -4.60 -3.32
CA GLN A 40 5.63 -3.94 -3.20
C GLN A 40 5.85 -2.55 -2.64
N VAL A 41 5.91 -1.55 -3.52
CA VAL A 41 5.91 -0.14 -3.16
C VAL A 41 4.84 0.05 -2.08
N THR A 42 5.28 0.40 -0.88
CA THR A 42 4.37 0.38 0.26
C THR A 42 3.29 1.43 0.04
N ALA A 43 2.08 1.22 0.59
CA ALA A 43 1.01 2.21 0.49
C ALA A 43 1.48 3.61 1.00
N ALA A 44 2.41 3.63 1.96
CA ALA A 44 3.06 4.84 2.45
C ALA A 44 3.92 5.53 1.37
N GLU A 45 4.72 4.79 0.62
CA GLU A 45 5.54 5.33 -0.48
C GLU A 45 4.70 5.87 -1.63
N ILE A 46 3.63 5.15 -2.02
CA ILE A 46 2.68 5.63 -3.03
C ILE A 46 2.00 6.91 -2.54
N GLY A 47 1.56 6.94 -1.28
CA GLY A 47 0.96 8.12 -0.65
C GLY A 47 1.91 9.32 -0.63
N LYS A 48 3.18 9.10 -0.29
CA LYS A 48 4.23 10.14 -0.30
C LYS A 48 4.44 10.70 -1.71
N LYS A 49 4.60 9.83 -2.72
CA LYS A 49 4.74 10.25 -4.13
C LYS A 49 3.53 11.08 -4.59
N GLY A 50 2.31 10.62 -4.30
CA GLY A 50 1.08 11.33 -4.65
C GLY A 50 0.90 12.67 -3.91
N GLY A 51 1.35 12.75 -2.66
CA GLY A 51 1.38 13.99 -1.87
C GLY A 51 2.34 15.03 -2.47
N MET A 52 3.57 14.60 -2.78
CA MET A 52 4.59 15.45 -3.39
C MET A 52 4.14 16.00 -4.75
N ALA A 53 3.57 15.14 -5.61
CA ALA A 53 3.08 15.56 -6.93
C ALA A 53 1.96 16.61 -6.82
N ARG A 54 1.04 16.46 -5.85
CA ARG A 54 -0.02 17.46 -5.59
C ARG A 54 0.56 18.79 -5.07
N ALA A 55 1.56 18.73 -4.19
CA ALA A 55 2.21 19.93 -3.66
C ALA A 55 2.99 20.70 -4.75
N ALA A 56 3.69 19.99 -5.64
CA ALA A 56 4.44 20.58 -6.74
C ALA A 56 3.52 21.32 -7.73
N LYS A 57 2.33 20.78 -8.03
CA LYS A 57 1.35 21.41 -8.93
C LYS A 57 0.67 22.66 -8.34
N LEU A 58 0.75 22.87 -7.02
CA LEU A 58 0.07 23.98 -6.35
C LEU A 58 0.97 25.22 -6.24
N THR A 59 0.58 26.29 -6.94
CA THR A 59 1.21 27.61 -6.81
C THR A 59 0.89 28.29 -5.47
N LYS A 60 1.75 29.23 -5.02
CA LYS A 60 1.56 29.96 -3.76
C LYS A 60 0.19 30.64 -3.67
N LYS A 61 -0.25 31.31 -4.76
CA LYS A 61 -1.58 31.95 -4.84
C LYS A 61 -2.70 30.94 -4.65
N ARG A 62 -2.61 29.77 -5.30
CA ARG A 62 -3.63 28.71 -5.20
C ARG A 62 -3.68 28.10 -3.79
N ARG A 63 -2.52 27.91 -3.14
CA ARG A 63 -2.45 27.44 -1.74
C ARG A 63 -3.15 28.40 -0.79
N ILE A 64 -2.91 29.71 -0.92
CA ILE A 64 -3.54 30.74 -0.09
C ILE A 64 -5.07 30.72 -0.27
N ALA A 65 -5.55 30.68 -1.51
CA ALA A 65 -6.99 30.64 -1.80
C ALA A 65 -7.68 29.41 -1.20
N ILE A 66 -7.04 28.23 -1.27
CA ILE A 66 -7.54 27.00 -0.64
C ILE A 66 -7.59 27.16 0.89
N ALA A 67 -6.53 27.71 1.50
CA ALA A 67 -6.46 27.91 2.95
C ALA A 67 -7.56 28.87 3.44
N GLN A 68 -7.78 29.99 2.75
CA GLN A 68 -8.85 30.94 3.07
C GLN A 68 -10.24 30.30 2.95
N LYS A 69 -10.49 29.53 1.88
CA LYS A 69 -11.76 28.80 1.71
C LYS A 69 -11.99 27.78 2.83
N ALA A 70 -10.94 27.04 3.20
CA ALA A 70 -10.99 26.06 4.28
C ALA A 70 -11.25 26.74 5.65
N ALA A 71 -10.57 27.85 5.93
CA ALA A 71 -10.78 28.64 7.14
C ALA A 71 -12.22 29.17 7.21
N LYS A 72 -12.72 29.79 6.14
CA LYS A 72 -14.11 30.29 6.08
C LYS A 72 -15.12 29.19 6.41
N LYS A 73 -14.95 27.99 5.84
CA LYS A 73 -15.85 26.85 6.11
C LYS A 73 -15.71 26.31 7.53
N ARG A 74 -14.49 26.28 8.08
CA ARG A 74 -14.24 25.81 9.46
C ARG A 74 -14.86 26.75 10.49
N TRP A 75 -14.83 28.05 10.23
CA TRP A 75 -15.28 29.08 11.16
C TRP A 75 -16.67 29.64 10.86
N SER A 76 -17.36 29.16 9.80
CA SER A 76 -18.70 29.66 9.46
C SER A 76 -19.83 29.18 10.36
N SER A 77 -19.59 28.15 11.18
CA SER A 77 -20.56 27.58 12.12
C SER A 77 -20.24 27.90 13.58
N LYS A 78 -19.40 28.92 13.81
CA LYS A 78 -19.05 29.44 15.12
C LYS A 78 -19.58 30.86 15.21
#